data_AF-A0A4Y2UKH2-F1
#
_entry.id   AF-A0A4Y2UKH2-F1
#
_cell.length_a   1.000
_cell.length_b   1.000
_cell.length_c   1.000
_cell.angle_alpha   90.00
_cell.angle_beta   90.00
_cell.angle_gamma   90.00
#
_symmetry.space_group_name_H-M   'P 1'
#
loop_
_entity.id
_entity.type
_entity.pdbx_description
1 polymer ?
#
loop_
_entity_poly.entity_id
_entity_poly.type
_entity_poly.pdbx_seq_one_letter_code
_entity_poly.pdbx_strand_id
1 'polypeptide(L)'
;MPKCFFLDGPAGTGKTFVYSTLLHAVRGKGDQAIAVASTGIAATLLSGGRTAHSIFKIPLTLNATSTCNLKPNTSEAKILLDAKIIVWDEAPMTHVHAF
;
A
#
# COMPACT_ATOMS: atom_id res chain seq x y z
N MET A 1 -10.49 -6.78 -14.24
CA MET A 1 -9.34 -5.92 -13.85
C MET A 1 -9.72 -5.12 -12.61
N PRO A 2 -8.81 -4.94 -11.64
CA PRO A 2 -9.03 -4.06 -10.50
C PRO A 2 -9.18 -2.60 -10.97
N LYS A 3 -9.96 -1.80 -10.25
CA LYS A 3 -10.07 -0.35 -10.51
C LYS A 3 -8.97 0.38 -9.72
N CYS A 4 -8.15 1.15 -10.41
CA CYS A 4 -7.11 1.99 -9.79
C CYS A 4 -7.56 3.45 -9.80
N PHE A 5 -7.34 4.13 -8.67
CA PHE A 5 -7.65 5.55 -8.50
C PHE A 5 -6.42 6.25 -7.92
N PHE A 6 -6.19 7.49 -8.35
CA PHE A 6 -5.18 8.36 -7.77
C PHE A 6 -5.89 9.56 -7.13
N LEU A 7 -5.70 9.73 -5.82
CA LEU A 7 -6.24 10.86 -5.08
C LEU A 7 -5.15 11.91 -4.90
N ASP A 8 -5.24 12.99 -5.66
CA ASP A 8 -4.32 14.12 -5.58
C ASP A 8 -4.96 15.30 -4.85
N GLY A 9 -4.12 16.14 -4.25
CA GLY A 9 -4.52 17.35 -3.58
C GLY A 9 -3.37 17.97 -2.79
N PRO A 10 -3.39 19.28 -2.54
CA PRO A 10 -2.39 19.95 -1.71
C PRO A 10 -2.23 19.36 -0.29
N ALA A 11 -1.16 19.76 0.40
CA ALA A 11 -1.01 19.46 1.82
C ALA A 11 -2.21 20.02 2.62
N GLY A 12 -2.66 19.27 3.63
CA GLY A 12 -3.76 19.71 4.50
C GLY A 12 -5.17 19.56 3.94
N THR A 13 -5.37 19.01 2.73
CA THR A 13 -6.73 18.82 2.16
C THR A 13 -7.48 17.58 2.65
N GLY A 14 -6.93 16.85 3.62
CA GLY A 14 -7.61 15.70 4.21
C GLY A 14 -7.53 14.41 3.38
N LYS A 15 -6.61 14.28 2.42
CA LYS A 15 -6.37 13.00 1.71
C LYS A 15 -6.20 11.83 2.69
N THR A 16 -5.44 12.07 3.76
CA THR A 16 -5.23 11.10 4.83
C THR A 16 -6.50 10.66 5.53
N PHE A 17 -7.39 11.60 5.77
CA PHE A 17 -8.69 11.31 6.34
C PHE A 17 -9.54 10.43 5.41
N VAL A 18 -9.55 10.73 4.10
CA VAL A 18 -10.31 9.98 3.09
C VAL A 18 -9.87 8.52 3.05
N TYR A 19 -8.58 8.26 2.81
CA TYR A 19 -8.13 6.88 2.70
C TYR A 19 -8.14 6.12 4.03
N SER A 20 -8.00 6.81 5.17
CA SER A 20 -8.17 6.19 6.50
C SER A 20 -9.62 5.75 6.71
N THR A 21 -10.58 6.59 6.30
CA THR A 21 -12.00 6.26 6.37
C THR A 21 -12.34 5.05 5.50
N LEU A 22 -11.78 4.97 4.29
CA LEU A 22 -11.93 3.79 3.42
C LEU A 22 -11.37 2.52 4.07
N LEU A 23 -10.16 2.59 4.65
CA LEU A 23 -9.55 1.46 5.36
C LEU A 23 -10.44 0.99 6.51
N HIS A 24 -10.94 1.90 7.34
CA HIS A 24 -11.82 1.58 8.46
C HIS A 24 -13.17 1.03 7.99
N ALA A 25 -13.75 1.59 6.92
CA ALA A 25 -15.03 1.13 6.38
C ALA A 25 -14.95 -0.31 5.83
N VAL A 26 -13.84 -0.68 5.18
CA VAL A 26 -13.61 -2.05 4.70
C VAL A 26 -13.36 -2.99 5.87
N ARG A 27 -12.46 -2.63 6.80
CA ARG A 27 -12.17 -3.45 7.99
C ARG A 27 -13.37 -3.65 8.91
N GLY A 28 -14.23 -2.63 9.03
CA GLY A 28 -15.48 -2.70 9.80
C GLY A 28 -16.46 -3.74 9.26
N LYS A 29 -16.32 -4.16 8.01
CA LYS A 29 -17.09 -5.26 7.40
C LYS A 29 -16.44 -6.64 7.60
N GLY A 30 -15.29 -6.70 8.27
CA GLY A 30 -14.48 -7.92 8.41
C GLY A 30 -13.61 -8.24 7.19
N ASP A 31 -13.58 -7.36 6.19
CA ASP A 31 -12.78 -7.53 4.98
C ASP A 31 -11.33 -7.08 5.17
N GLN A 32 -10.42 -7.66 4.38
CA GLN A 32 -9.01 -7.32 4.43
C GLN A 32 -8.72 -5.99 3.70
N ALA A 33 -8.17 -5.03 4.42
CA ALA A 33 -7.76 -3.72 3.89
C ALA A 33 -6.28 -3.45 4.20
N ILE A 34 -5.48 -3.30 3.16
CA ILE A 34 -4.04 -3.11 3.27
C ILE A 34 -3.71 -1.62 3.18
N ALA A 35 -2.93 -1.14 4.14
CA ALA A 35 -2.42 0.21 4.16
C ALA A 35 -0.90 0.16 3.96
N VAL A 36 -0.41 0.75 2.88
CA VAL A 36 1.02 0.91 2.60
C VAL A 36 1.40 2.35 2.42
N ALA A 37 2.67 2.66 2.69
CA ALA A 37 3.27 3.94 2.32
C ALA A 37 4.69 3.76 1.80
N SER A 38 5.19 4.76 1.08
CA SER A 38 6.57 4.72 0.55
C SER A 38 7.64 4.85 1.65
N THR A 39 7.34 5.61 2.72
CA THR A 39 8.26 5.82 3.86
C THR A 39 7.72 5.21 5.15
N GLY A 40 8.63 4.92 6.10
CA GLY A 40 8.26 4.39 7.40
C GLY A 40 7.38 5.35 8.21
N ILE A 41 7.69 6.65 8.18
CA ILE A 41 6.95 7.67 8.92
C ILE A 41 5.51 7.78 8.38
N ALA A 42 5.33 7.86 7.06
CA ALA A 42 3.99 7.89 6.47
C ALA A 42 3.19 6.61 6.80
N ALA A 43 3.84 5.44 6.80
CA ALA A 43 3.20 4.19 7.17
C ALA A 43 2.70 4.19 8.63
N THR A 44 3.41 4.82 9.57
CA THR A 44 2.96 4.91 10.98
C THR A 44 1.70 5.73 11.18
N LEU A 45 1.38 6.65 10.26
CA LEU A 45 0.15 7.46 10.31
C LEU A 45 -1.09 6.67 9.87
N LEU A 46 -0.90 5.53 9.22
CA LEU A 46 -1.95 4.63 8.78
C LEU A 46 -2.19 3.53 9.82
N SER A 47 -3.45 3.28 10.17
CA SER A 47 -3.80 2.15 11.05
C SER A 47 -3.33 0.82 10.42
N GLY A 48 -2.46 0.09 11.12
CA GLY A 48 -1.85 -1.14 10.61
C GLY A 48 -0.97 -0.94 9.38
N GLY A 49 -0.52 0.31 9.14
CA GLY A 49 0.30 0.66 8.00
C GLY A 49 1.68 0.03 8.03
N ARG A 50 2.18 -0.31 6.85
CA ARG A 50 3.55 -0.81 6.64
C ARG A 50 4.17 -0.15 5.42
N THR A 51 5.49 -0.23 5.27
CA THR A 51 6.11 0.28 4.04
C THR A 51 5.78 -0.62 2.86
N ALA A 52 5.62 -0.04 1.67
CA ALA A 52 5.40 -0.78 0.43
C ALA A 52 6.50 -1.85 0.21
N HIS A 53 7.75 -1.49 0.52
CA HIS A 53 8.90 -2.40 0.51
C HIS A 53 8.66 -3.67 1.33
N SER A 54 8.10 -3.55 2.53
CA SER A 54 7.90 -4.68 3.43
C SER A 54 6.75 -5.60 3.01
N ILE A 55 5.68 -5.02 2.43
CA ILE A 55 4.46 -5.75 2.04
C ILE A 55 4.67 -6.44 0.70
N PHE A 56 5.19 -5.72 -0.29
CA PHE A 56 5.42 -6.27 -1.63
C PHE A 56 6.77 -6.98 -1.77
N LYS A 57 7.64 -6.94 -0.74
CA LYS A 57 9.00 -7.51 -0.78
C LYS A 57 9.82 -6.91 -1.93
N ILE A 58 9.75 -5.59 -2.10
CA ILE A 58 10.51 -4.86 -3.12
C ILE A 58 12.00 -4.93 -2.76
N PRO A 59 12.90 -5.31 -3.69
CA PRO A 59 14.34 -5.30 -3.47
C PRO A 59 14.86 -3.90 -3.11
N LEU A 60 15.86 -3.81 -2.22
CA LEU A 60 16.50 -2.53 -1.90
C LEU A 60 17.34 -1.99 -3.05
N THR A 61 17.96 -2.89 -3.81
CA THR A 61 18.72 -2.55 -5.02
C THR A 61 17.82 -2.81 -6.22
N LEU A 62 17.36 -1.73 -6.86
CA LEU A 62 16.46 -1.80 -8.01
C LEU A 62 17.23 -1.59 -9.31
N ASN A 63 16.88 -2.37 -10.31
CA ASN A 63 17.27 -2.22 -11.70
C ASN A 63 16.05 -2.47 -12.60
N ALA A 64 16.20 -2.28 -13.91
CA ALA A 64 15.10 -2.40 -14.87
C ALA A 64 14.44 -3.80 -14.93
N THR A 65 15.08 -4.83 -14.37
CA THR A 65 14.56 -6.21 -14.33
C THR A 65 14.15 -6.66 -12.92
N SER A 66 14.18 -5.74 -11.95
CA SER A 66 13.82 -6.04 -10.58
C SER A 66 12.34 -6.36 -10.49
N THR A 67 12.02 -7.39 -9.72
CA THR A 67 10.65 -7.78 -9.43
C THR A 67 10.47 -7.98 -7.93
N CYS A 68 9.23 -7.90 -7.47
CA CYS A 68 8.87 -8.16 -6.09
C CYS A 68 9.24 -9.61 -5.69
N ASN A 69 9.96 -9.79 -4.59
CA ASN A 69 10.36 -11.11 -4.07
C ASN A 69 9.25 -11.79 -3.25
N LEU A 70 8.01 -11.69 -3.72
CA LEU A 70 6.85 -12.30 -3.08
C LEU A 70 6.73 -13.75 -3.55
N LYS A 71 6.97 -14.70 -2.64
CA LYS A 71 6.84 -16.13 -2.95
C LYS A 71 5.36 -16.53 -2.96
N PRO A 72 4.90 -17.37 -3.90
CA PRO A 72 3.57 -17.96 -3.85
C PRO A 72 3.37 -18.75 -2.56
N ASN A 73 2.11 -18.88 -2.13
CA ASN A 73 1.70 -19.68 -0.96
C ASN A 73 2.29 -19.23 0.38
N THR A 74 2.82 -18.01 0.49
CA THR A 74 3.15 -17.42 1.80
C THR A 74 1.96 -16.70 2.42
N SER A 75 2.03 -16.44 3.72
CA SER A 75 1.00 -15.67 4.43
C SER A 75 0.88 -14.25 3.87
N GLU A 76 1.98 -13.62 3.45
CA GLU A 76 1.94 -12.30 2.82
C GLU A 76 1.26 -12.32 1.46
N ALA A 77 1.52 -13.34 0.63
CA ALA A 77 0.85 -13.50 -0.65
C ALA A 77 -0.67 -13.70 -0.45
N LYS A 78 -1.05 -14.47 0.57
CA LYS A 78 -2.46 -14.65 0.93
C LYS A 78 -3.12 -13.35 1.38
N ILE A 79 -2.43 -12.54 2.18
CA ILE A 79 -2.93 -11.21 2.59
C ILE A 79 -3.24 -10.34 1.37
N LEU A 80 -2.35 -10.33 0.37
CA LEU A 80 -2.55 -9.56 -0.87
C LEU A 80 -3.69 -10.10 -1.73
N LEU A 81 -3.86 -11.43 -1.79
CA LEU A 81 -4.95 -12.08 -2.52
C LEU A 81 -6.32 -11.81 -1.88
N ASP A 82 -6.39 -11.80 -0.55
CA ASP A 82 -7.64 -11.61 0.20
C ASP A 82 -8.04 -10.13 0.30
N ALA A 83 -7.14 -9.19 -0.07
CA ALA A 83 -7.37 -7.75 0.05
C ALA A 83 -8.52 -7.26 -0.83
N LYS A 84 -9.48 -6.54 -0.23
CA LYS A 84 -10.53 -5.80 -0.95
C LYS A 84 -10.08 -4.42 -1.38
N ILE A 85 -9.13 -3.83 -0.66
CA ILE A 85 -8.52 -2.54 -0.98
C ILE A 85 -7.06 -2.52 -0.56
N ILE A 86 -6.24 -1.87 -1.38
CA ILE A 86 -4.87 -1.48 -1.07
C ILE A 86 -4.82 0.05 -1.18
N VAL A 87 -4.49 0.71 -0.08
CA VAL A 87 -4.21 2.15 -0.04
C VAL A 87 -2.71 2.34 -0.02
N TRP A 88 -2.19 3.15 -0.94
CA TRP A 88 -0.77 3.51 -0.98
C TRP A 88 -0.61 5.02 -0.77
N ASP A 89 -0.12 5.41 0.40
CA ASP A 89 0.19 6.78 0.74
C ASP A 89 1.60 7.19 0.28
N GLU A 90 1.74 8.43 -0.19
CA GLU A 90 2.98 8.94 -0.76
C GLU A 90 3.53 8.09 -1.92
N ALA A 91 2.65 7.46 -2.71
CA ALA A 91 3.03 6.65 -3.88
C ALA A 91 4.02 7.34 -4.84
N PRO A 92 3.91 8.66 -5.13
CA PRO A 92 4.87 9.36 -6.00
C PRO A 92 6.30 9.40 -5.49
N MET A 93 6.53 9.18 -4.18
CA MET A 93 7.89 9.12 -3.60
C MET A 93 8.60 7.79 -3.88
N THR A 94 7.94 6.83 -4.53
CA THR A 94 8.53 5.53 -4.86
C THR A 94 9.36 5.61 -6.14
N HIS A 95 10.48 4.88 -6.17
CA HIS A 95 11.35 4.80 -7.34
C HIS A 95 10.58 4.25 -8.55
N VAL A 96 10.85 4.76 -9.77
CA VAL A 96 10.18 4.32 -11.01
C VAL A 96 10.37 2.82 -11.34
N HIS A 97 11.36 2.17 -10.72
CA HIS A 97 11.64 0.74 -10.87
C HIS A 97 11.10 -0.12 -9.72
N ALA A 98 10.31 0.46 -8.80
CA ALA A 98 9.64 -0.23 -7.70
C ALA A 98 8.14 -0.49 -7.99
N PHE A 99 7.75 -0.43 -9.27
CA PHE A 99 6.41 -0.69 -9.77
C PHE A 99 6.32 -2.05 -10.48
#